data_AF-A0A8H7AFS4-F1
#
_entry.id   AF-A0A8H7AFS4-F1
#
_cell.length_a   1.000
_cell.length_b   1.000
_cell.length_c   1.000
_cell.angle_alpha   90.00
_cell.angle_beta   90.00
_cell.angle_gamma   90.00
#
_symmetry.space_group_name_H-M   'P 1'
#
loop_
_entity.id
_entity.type
_entity.pdbx_description
1 polymer ?
#
loop_
_entity_poly.entity_id
_entity_poly.type
_entity_poly.pdbx_seq_one_letter_code
_entity_poly.pdbx_strand_id
1 'polypeptide(L)'
;MAKNSTHQTQTLSSLNLGGGLIEIAALTALIGSTTAESLVLGNKGAAGLLWGTMSIFGSLSVIKACIAAATSDWLRETLGVRSREIDAAIGLYLDLDVKGQETQRRAANACGIACKLETSSTGKAGSDHDSVETSRHGAYAFDQRISGILDSIPESGPFDPFQSYLLVGDAYIKDHFTNIVWEEWIAIFASLSKFAEIFVLWRQKATILTLVSAGCWFFFFGASVVLQLLGLSHIHYGGVTQREVDIIAGQLPSPLRVGGQRRLILGAPQEVRHSLYWKVS
;
A
#
# COMPACT_ATOMS: atom_id res chain seq x y z
N MET A 1 41.72 -19.20 67.15
CA MET A 1 41.30 -17.81 66.89
C MET A 1 42.26 -17.21 65.86
N ALA A 2 41.94 -17.29 64.57
CA ALA A 2 42.57 -16.54 63.48
C ALA A 2 41.64 -16.60 62.25
N LYS A 3 41.43 -15.44 61.62
CA LYS A 3 40.47 -15.12 60.55
C LYS A 3 41.07 -15.33 59.15
N ASN A 4 40.19 -15.66 58.20
CA ASN A 4 40.08 -15.23 56.79
C ASN A 4 41.34 -15.04 55.92
N SER A 5 41.34 -15.61 54.72
CA SER A 5 40.82 -14.89 53.53
C SER A 5 40.76 -15.79 52.28
N THR A 6 39.56 -15.85 51.71
CA THR A 6 39.21 -16.39 50.39
C THR A 6 39.34 -15.26 49.37
N HIS A 7 40.21 -15.40 48.37
CA HIS A 7 40.16 -14.59 47.16
C HIS A 7 39.14 -15.22 46.19
N GLN A 8 37.91 -14.73 46.21
CA GLN A 8 36.99 -14.88 45.08
C GLN A 8 37.26 -13.75 44.10
N THR A 9 37.88 -14.08 42.96
CA THR A 9 37.92 -13.23 41.79
C THR A 9 36.50 -13.20 41.21
N GLN A 10 35.76 -12.14 41.54
CA GLN A 10 34.47 -11.86 40.93
C GLN A 10 34.70 -11.58 39.44
N THR A 11 34.35 -12.56 38.60
CA THR A 11 34.10 -12.36 37.17
C THR A 11 32.98 -11.34 37.03
N LEU A 12 33.37 -10.12 36.70
CA LEU A 12 32.47 -9.06 36.25
C LEU A 12 31.63 -9.59 35.09
N SER A 13 30.38 -9.92 35.40
CA SER A 13 29.19 -9.55 34.61
C SER A 13 29.46 -9.35 33.12
N SER A 14 29.42 -10.48 32.39
CA SER A 14 28.98 -10.51 30.99
C SER A 14 27.54 -9.98 30.95
N LEU A 15 27.41 -8.66 30.86
CA LEU A 15 26.15 -7.97 30.67
C LEU A 15 25.42 -8.59 29.48
N ASN A 16 24.13 -8.81 29.65
CA ASN A 16 23.14 -9.33 28.71
C ASN A 16 22.91 -8.39 27.49
N LEU A 17 23.96 -7.68 27.07
CA LEU A 17 23.99 -6.69 26.00
C LEU A 17 23.63 -7.34 24.66
N GLY A 18 24.06 -8.59 24.44
CA GLY A 18 23.73 -9.36 23.25
C GLY A 18 22.23 -9.63 23.12
N GLY A 19 21.54 -10.00 24.22
CA GLY A 19 20.10 -10.22 24.22
C GLY A 19 19.31 -8.94 23.94
N GLY A 20 19.66 -7.84 24.62
CA GLY A 20 19.02 -6.54 24.40
C GLY A 20 19.24 -5.98 22.99
N LEU A 21 20.43 -6.15 22.41
CA LEU A 21 20.71 -5.71 21.03
C LEU A 21 19.94 -6.54 19.99
N ILE A 22 19.79 -7.85 20.20
CA ILE A 22 18.99 -8.71 19.33
C ILE A 22 17.51 -8.30 19.40
N GLU A 23 16.99 -8.02 20.58
CA GLU A 23 15.61 -7.59 20.77
C GLU A 23 15.35 -6.20 20.15
N ILE A 24 16.27 -5.26 20.30
CA ILE A 24 16.20 -3.93 19.64
C ILE A 24 16.30 -4.08 18.12
N ALA A 25 17.18 -4.94 17.60
CA ALA A 25 17.29 -5.20 16.17
C ALA A 25 16.01 -5.86 15.62
N ALA A 26 15.42 -6.80 16.35
CA ALA A 26 14.15 -7.43 16.00
C ALA A 26 12.98 -6.44 16.03
N LEU A 27 12.91 -5.58 17.05
CA LEU A 27 11.91 -4.52 17.13
C LEU A 27 12.06 -3.51 15.99
N THR A 28 13.29 -3.11 15.69
CA THR A 28 13.60 -2.19 14.59
C THR A 28 13.30 -2.82 13.24
N ALA A 29 13.53 -4.13 13.08
CA ALA A 29 13.14 -4.88 11.88
C ALA A 29 11.62 -5.00 11.76
N LEU A 30 10.90 -5.21 12.86
CA LEU A 30 9.44 -5.33 12.87
C LEU A 30 8.76 -3.98 12.56
N ILE A 31 9.17 -2.91 13.24
CA ILE A 31 8.69 -1.55 12.98
C ILE A 31 9.12 -1.09 11.58
N GLY A 32 10.37 -1.39 11.20
CA GLY A 32 10.90 -1.12 9.87
C GLY A 32 10.14 -1.85 8.76
N SER A 33 9.69 -3.08 9.01
CA SER A 33 8.92 -3.88 8.07
C SER A 33 7.53 -3.30 7.84
N THR A 34 6.78 -2.97 8.90
CA THR A 34 5.43 -2.41 8.75
C THR A 34 5.45 -1.02 8.13
N THR A 35 6.44 -0.19 8.49
CA THR A 35 6.65 1.11 7.86
C THR A 35 7.09 0.98 6.41
N ALA A 36 7.96 0.03 6.06
CA ALA A 36 8.34 -0.24 4.68
C ALA A 36 7.15 -0.72 3.84
N GLU A 37 6.31 -1.65 4.35
CA GLU A 37 5.10 -2.09 3.65
C GLU A 37 4.16 -0.90 3.35
N SER A 38 3.91 -0.03 4.34
CA SER A 38 3.08 1.18 4.18
C SER A 38 3.71 2.21 3.23
N LEU A 39 5.03 2.39 3.26
CA LEU A 39 5.75 3.33 2.39
C LEU A 39 5.74 2.88 0.94
N VAL A 40 5.96 1.58 0.68
CA VAL A 40 5.99 0.99 -0.66
C VAL A 40 4.62 1.01 -1.31
N LEU A 41 3.59 0.70 -0.52
CA LEU A 41 2.25 0.46 -1.06
C LEU A 41 1.28 1.61 -0.88
N GLY A 42 1.58 2.67 -0.13
CA GLY A 42 0.54 3.60 0.33
C GLY A 42 0.84 5.07 0.12
N ASN A 43 1.87 5.58 0.79
CA ASN A 43 1.86 6.99 1.19
C ASN A 43 2.90 7.92 0.54
N LYS A 44 3.96 7.41 -0.10
CA LYS A 44 5.06 8.28 -0.61
C LYS A 44 5.51 7.96 -2.03
N GLY A 45 4.60 7.40 -2.83
CA GLY A 45 4.84 7.07 -4.23
C GLY A 45 6.13 6.29 -4.44
N ALA A 46 6.90 6.66 -5.47
CA ALA A 46 8.14 5.98 -5.82
C ALA A 46 9.26 6.16 -4.76
N ALA A 47 9.24 7.25 -4.00
CA ALA A 47 10.25 7.50 -2.96
C ALA A 47 10.10 6.54 -1.77
N GLY A 48 8.86 6.14 -1.44
CA GLY A 48 8.59 5.18 -0.36
C GLY A 48 9.26 3.82 -0.58
N LEU A 49 9.28 3.34 -1.83
CA LEU A 49 9.97 2.11 -2.23
C LEU A 49 11.45 2.15 -1.88
N LEU A 50 12.12 3.25 -2.25
CA LEU A 50 13.55 3.44 -2.04
C LEU A 50 13.90 3.55 -0.56
N TRP A 51 13.13 4.31 0.21
CA TRP A 51 13.33 4.46 1.65
C TRP A 51 13.05 3.17 2.42
N GLY A 52 12.04 2.39 2.01
CA GLY A 52 11.81 1.05 2.57
C GLY A 52 13.01 0.13 2.38
N THR A 53 13.74 0.27 1.27
CA THR A 53 14.90 -0.58 0.95
C THR A 53 16.22 -0.12 1.57
N MET A 54 16.21 0.94 2.37
CA MET A 54 17.41 1.41 3.10
C MET A 54 17.97 0.37 4.07
N SER A 55 17.13 -0.55 4.54
CA SER A 55 17.52 -1.68 5.36
C SER A 55 17.26 -2.98 4.63
N ILE A 56 18.10 -3.99 4.87
CA ILE A 56 17.92 -5.33 4.30
C ILE A 56 16.62 -6.01 4.78
N PHE A 57 16.15 -5.66 5.98
CA PHE A 57 14.86 -6.13 6.47
C PHE A 57 13.71 -5.45 5.72
N GLY A 58 13.84 -4.15 5.49
CA GLY A 58 12.84 -3.40 4.74
C GLY A 58 12.77 -3.82 3.28
N SER A 59 13.88 -4.22 2.65
CA SER A 59 13.85 -4.74 1.28
C SER A 59 13.08 -6.06 1.16
N LEU A 60 13.15 -6.95 2.15
CA LEU A 60 12.30 -8.16 2.17
C LEU A 60 10.81 -7.82 2.25
N SER A 61 10.45 -6.82 3.06
CA SER A 61 9.08 -6.32 3.17
C SER A 61 8.61 -5.67 1.88
N VAL A 62 9.49 -4.92 1.21
CA VAL A 62 9.24 -4.33 -0.12
C VAL A 62 8.99 -5.44 -1.15
N ILE A 63 9.83 -6.47 -1.18
CA ILE A 63 9.67 -7.61 -2.09
C ILE A 63 8.33 -8.31 -1.82
N LYS A 64 8.00 -8.59 -0.56
CA LYS A 64 6.71 -9.18 -0.17
C LYS A 64 5.54 -8.31 -0.62
N ALA A 65 5.64 -6.99 -0.43
CA ALA A 65 4.65 -6.03 -0.88
C ALA A 65 4.49 -6.01 -2.41
N CYS A 66 5.59 -6.05 -3.17
CA CYS A 66 5.57 -6.15 -4.63
C CYS A 66 4.94 -7.46 -5.11
N ILE A 67 5.30 -8.60 -4.49
CA ILE A 67 4.69 -9.91 -4.80
C ILE A 67 3.20 -9.88 -4.49
N ALA A 68 2.81 -9.31 -3.35
CA ALA A 68 1.40 -9.14 -3.03
C ALA A 68 0.71 -8.28 -4.10
N ALA A 69 1.26 -7.12 -4.45
CA ALA A 69 0.69 -6.25 -5.48
C ALA A 69 0.51 -6.93 -6.85
N ALA A 70 1.48 -7.73 -7.29
CA ALA A 70 1.43 -8.46 -8.56
C ALA A 70 0.45 -9.66 -8.53
N THR A 71 0.18 -10.23 -7.36
CA THR A 71 -0.68 -11.41 -7.22
C THR A 71 -2.14 -11.03 -7.04
N SER A 72 -3.06 -11.87 -7.56
CA SER A 72 -4.49 -11.72 -7.34
C SER A 72 -4.88 -12.07 -5.89
N ASP A 73 -6.01 -11.58 -5.42
CA ASP A 73 -6.40 -11.67 -4.01
C ASP A 73 -6.46 -13.10 -3.47
N TRP A 74 -6.99 -14.05 -4.26
CA TRP A 74 -6.99 -15.47 -3.89
C TRP A 74 -5.55 -16.01 -3.79
N LEU A 75 -4.68 -15.63 -4.73
CA LEU A 75 -3.31 -16.11 -4.76
C LEU A 75 -2.49 -15.53 -3.59
N ARG A 76 -2.74 -14.27 -3.20
CA ARG A 76 -2.12 -13.64 -2.00
C ARG A 76 -2.38 -14.44 -0.74
N GLU A 77 -3.61 -14.93 -0.58
CA GLU A 77 -4.03 -15.77 0.55
C GLU A 77 -3.29 -17.12 0.53
N THR A 78 -3.21 -17.78 -0.64
CA THR A 78 -2.50 -19.07 -0.76
C THR A 78 -0.99 -18.97 -0.60
N LEU A 79 -0.37 -17.87 -1.02
CA LEU A 79 1.07 -17.63 -0.91
C LEU A 79 1.50 -17.13 0.47
N GLY A 80 0.55 -16.81 1.36
CA GLY A 80 0.85 -16.27 2.70
C GLY A 80 1.48 -14.89 2.68
N VAL A 81 1.35 -14.14 1.57
CA VAL A 81 1.90 -12.77 1.45
C VAL A 81 0.91 -11.70 1.90
N ARG A 82 -0.31 -12.09 2.24
CA ARG A 82 -1.37 -11.19 2.72
C ARG A 82 -1.04 -10.62 4.10
N SER A 83 -1.11 -9.30 4.24
CA SER A 83 -1.09 -8.60 5.54
C SER A 83 -2.18 -7.51 5.55
N ARG A 84 -2.56 -7.05 6.74
CA ARG A 84 -3.57 -5.99 6.88
C ARG A 84 -3.07 -4.68 6.29
N GLU A 85 -1.77 -4.44 6.40
CA GLU A 85 -1.07 -3.27 5.88
C GLU A 85 -1.07 -3.28 4.35
N ILE A 86 -0.82 -4.45 3.75
CA ILE A 86 -0.88 -4.65 2.29
C ILE A 86 -2.32 -4.48 1.79
N ASP A 87 -3.30 -5.08 2.46
CA ASP A 87 -4.73 -4.96 2.10
C ASP A 87 -5.21 -3.50 2.22
N ALA A 88 -4.77 -2.76 3.24
CA ALA A 88 -5.10 -1.35 3.43
C ALA A 88 -4.37 -0.42 2.43
N ALA A 89 -3.26 -0.86 1.87
CA ALA A 89 -2.47 -0.05 0.96
C ALA A 89 -2.82 -0.29 -0.51
N ILE A 90 -3.22 -1.51 -0.88
CA ILE A 90 -3.62 -1.86 -2.26
C ILE A 90 -5.14 -1.83 -2.45
N GLY A 91 -5.89 -1.94 -1.36
CA GLY A 91 -7.31 -2.26 -1.41
C GLY A 91 -7.56 -3.75 -1.67
N LEU A 92 -8.72 -4.22 -1.22
CA LEU A 92 -9.17 -5.59 -1.43
C LEU A 92 -10.57 -5.56 -2.05
N TYR A 93 -10.65 -5.92 -3.33
CA TYR A 93 -11.87 -5.83 -4.14
C TYR A 93 -12.22 -7.19 -4.74
N LEU A 94 -13.38 -7.72 -4.38
CA LEU A 94 -13.88 -8.97 -4.94
C LEU A 94 -14.95 -8.68 -5.98
N ASP A 95 -14.80 -9.24 -7.18
CA ASP A 95 -15.84 -9.19 -8.19
C ASP A 95 -17.11 -9.91 -7.69
N LEU A 96 -18.25 -9.21 -7.72
CA LEU A 96 -19.55 -9.69 -7.27
C LEU A 96 -20.32 -10.42 -8.38
N ASP A 97 -19.92 -10.28 -9.65
CA ASP A 97 -20.58 -10.95 -10.77
C ASP A 97 -20.15 -12.42 -10.90
N VAL A 98 -19.02 -12.79 -10.27
CA VAL A 98 -18.57 -14.19 -10.20
C VAL A 98 -19.46 -14.98 -9.25
N LYS A 99 -20.35 -15.80 -9.82
CA LYS A 99 -21.27 -16.68 -9.09
C LYS A 99 -20.50 -17.72 -8.28
N GLY A 100 -20.37 -17.49 -6.97
CA GLY A 100 -19.78 -18.44 -6.02
C GLY A 100 -20.38 -18.30 -4.62
N GLN A 101 -20.72 -19.42 -3.98
CA GLN A 101 -21.22 -19.44 -2.60
C GLN A 101 -20.22 -18.83 -1.61
N GLU A 102 -18.93 -18.98 -1.89
CA GLU A 102 -17.85 -18.42 -1.08
C GLU A 102 -17.73 -16.90 -1.25
N THR A 103 -17.89 -16.41 -2.48
CA THR A 103 -18.00 -14.97 -2.81
C THR A 103 -19.15 -14.32 -2.05
N GLN A 104 -20.30 -15.00 -1.98
CA GLN A 104 -21.50 -14.52 -1.29
C GLN A 104 -21.34 -14.52 0.23
N ARG A 105 -20.62 -15.49 0.81
CA ARG A 105 -20.27 -15.50 2.24
C ARG A 105 -19.27 -14.42 2.60
N ARG A 106 -18.25 -14.20 1.76
CA ARG A 106 -17.27 -13.14 1.97
C ARG A 106 -17.96 -11.77 1.84
N ALA A 107 -18.89 -11.58 0.89
CA ALA A 107 -19.58 -10.31 0.66
C ALA A 107 -20.35 -9.78 1.88
N ALA A 108 -20.77 -10.66 2.81
CA ALA A 108 -21.41 -10.27 4.06
C ALA A 108 -20.51 -9.45 5.00
N ASN A 109 -19.18 -9.48 4.81
CA ASN A 109 -18.21 -8.72 5.58
C ASN A 109 -17.56 -7.58 4.76
N ALA A 110 -18.09 -7.25 3.58
CA ALA A 110 -17.59 -6.15 2.79
C ALA A 110 -17.84 -4.81 3.52
N CYS A 111 -16.83 -3.93 3.50
CA CYS A 111 -16.91 -2.56 4.01
C CYS A 111 -17.57 -1.59 3.02
N GLY A 112 -17.75 -2.03 1.76
CA GLY A 112 -18.49 -1.28 0.76
C GLY A 112 -18.62 -1.99 -0.58
N ILE A 113 -19.26 -1.32 -1.53
CA ILE A 113 -19.45 -1.76 -2.91
C ILE A 113 -18.93 -0.65 -3.83
N ALA A 114 -18.04 -1.01 -4.74
CA ALA A 114 -17.55 -0.17 -5.80
C ALA A 114 -18.21 -0.58 -7.12
N CYS A 115 -18.88 0.36 -7.76
CA CYS A 115 -19.55 0.20 -9.04
C CYS A 115 -18.76 0.95 -10.10
N LYS A 116 -18.41 0.24 -11.18
CA LYS A 116 -17.70 0.81 -12.31
C LYS A 116 -18.58 0.73 -13.55
N LEU A 117 -18.73 1.86 -14.22
CA LEU A 117 -19.38 1.92 -15.51
C LEU A 117 -18.32 1.72 -16.60
N GLU A 118 -18.36 0.58 -17.30
CA GLU A 118 -17.51 0.36 -18.47
C GLU A 118 -18.34 0.61 -19.73
N THR A 119 -18.06 1.72 -20.40
CA THR A 119 -18.54 1.95 -21.76
C THR A 119 -17.67 1.12 -22.70
N SER A 120 -18.19 -0.03 -23.15
CA SER A 120 -17.51 -0.87 -24.13
C SER A 120 -17.58 -0.21 -25.51
N SER A 121 -16.69 0.75 -25.78
CA SER A 121 -16.49 1.28 -27.12
C SER A 121 -15.73 0.28 -27.99
N THR A 122 -16.22 -0.95 -28.10
CA THR A 122 -15.75 -1.91 -29.10
C THR A 122 -16.26 -1.43 -30.45
N GLY A 123 -15.46 -0.57 -31.07
CA GLY A 123 -15.68 -0.06 -32.42
C GLY A 123 -15.76 -1.19 -33.44
N LYS A 124 -16.97 -1.71 -33.65
CA LYS A 124 -17.45 -2.10 -34.97
C LYS A 124 -18.48 -1.07 -35.39
N ALA A 125 -18.04 -0.16 -36.25
CA ALA A 125 -18.90 0.81 -36.92
C ALA A 125 -20.08 0.07 -37.58
N GLY A 126 -21.27 0.14 -36.99
CA GLY A 126 -22.49 -0.45 -37.56
C GLY A 126 -23.47 -1.14 -36.61
N SER A 127 -23.20 -1.22 -35.30
CA SER A 127 -24.14 -1.78 -34.31
C SER A 127 -24.51 -0.73 -33.27
N ASP A 128 -25.69 -0.14 -33.43
CA ASP A 128 -26.27 0.97 -32.66
C ASP A 128 -26.75 0.57 -31.24
N HIS A 129 -26.07 -0.38 -30.61
CA HIS A 129 -26.34 -0.83 -29.25
C HIS A 129 -25.08 -0.66 -28.41
N ASP A 130 -24.93 0.52 -27.82
CA ASP A 130 -24.02 0.76 -26.71
C ASP A 130 -24.51 -0.06 -25.51
N SER A 131 -24.01 -1.29 -25.37
CA SER A 131 -24.20 -2.08 -24.16
C SER A 131 -23.28 -1.52 -23.08
N VAL A 132 -23.88 -0.74 -22.17
CA VAL A 132 -23.23 -0.26 -20.95
C VAL A 132 -23.08 -1.44 -19.99
N GLU A 133 -21.84 -1.94 -19.85
CA GLU A 133 -21.54 -3.03 -18.92
C GLU A 133 -21.17 -2.43 -17.57
N THR A 134 -21.90 -2.82 -16.51
CA THR A 134 -21.65 -2.33 -15.15
C THR A 134 -20.94 -3.43 -14.37
N SER A 135 -19.67 -3.24 -14.07
CA SER A 135 -18.91 -4.17 -13.24
C SER A 135 -19.02 -3.77 -11.76
N ARG A 136 -19.32 -4.74 -10.90
CA ARG A 136 -19.56 -4.51 -9.46
C ARG A 136 -18.55 -5.27 -8.62
N HIS A 137 -17.86 -4.55 -7.75
CA HIS A 137 -16.87 -5.11 -6.84
C HIS A 137 -17.24 -4.84 -5.39
N GLY A 138 -17.17 -5.85 -4.53
CA GLY A 138 -17.27 -5.70 -3.08
C GLY A 138 -15.90 -5.30 -2.52
N ALA A 139 -15.83 -4.15 -1.86
CA ALA A 139 -14.63 -3.67 -1.19
C ALA A 139 -14.58 -4.17 0.26
N TYR A 140 -13.51 -4.89 0.62
CA TYR A 140 -13.27 -5.42 1.97
C TYR A 140 -12.28 -4.57 2.76
N ALA A 141 -11.38 -3.92 2.04
CA ALA A 141 -10.51 -2.88 2.55
C ALA A 141 -10.45 -1.82 1.46
N PHE A 142 -10.76 -0.58 1.84
CA PHE A 142 -10.45 0.56 0.99
C PHE A 142 -8.95 0.84 1.09
N ASP A 143 -8.37 1.33 0.01
CA ASP A 143 -7.03 1.88 0.07
C ASP A 143 -7.00 3.11 1.01
N GLN A 144 -5.81 3.50 1.43
CA GLN A 144 -5.62 4.62 2.34
C GLN A 144 -6.17 5.96 1.78
N ARG A 145 -6.27 6.08 0.45
CA ARG A 145 -6.77 7.29 -0.20
C ARG A 145 -8.29 7.36 -0.17
N ILE A 146 -8.99 6.31 -0.60
CA ILE A 146 -10.45 6.23 -0.52
C ILE A 146 -10.87 6.25 0.95
N SER A 147 -10.13 5.60 1.85
CA SER A 147 -10.41 5.70 3.29
C SER A 147 -10.28 7.14 3.79
N GLY A 148 -9.23 7.87 3.40
CA GLY A 148 -9.06 9.28 3.76
C GLY A 148 -10.18 10.18 3.23
N ILE A 149 -10.64 9.95 2.00
CA ILE A 149 -11.81 10.66 1.44
C ILE A 149 -13.07 10.30 2.22
N LEU A 150 -13.29 9.00 2.48
CA LEU A 150 -14.44 8.53 3.25
C LEU A 150 -14.48 9.12 4.65
N ASP A 151 -13.34 9.27 5.32
CA ASP A 151 -13.22 9.83 6.68
C ASP A 151 -13.54 11.33 6.70
N SER A 152 -13.35 12.04 5.58
CA SER A 152 -13.73 13.44 5.46
C SER A 152 -15.25 13.65 5.30
N ILE A 153 -16.00 12.59 5.00
CA ILE A 153 -17.44 12.64 4.73
C ILE A 153 -18.23 12.22 5.98
N PRO A 154 -19.23 12.99 6.42
CA PRO A 154 -20.01 12.63 7.59
C PRO A 154 -20.85 11.36 7.33
N GLU A 155 -21.00 10.54 8.37
CA GLU A 155 -21.81 9.32 8.30
C GLU A 155 -23.29 9.67 8.32
N SER A 156 -24.05 9.13 7.38
CA SER A 156 -25.51 9.15 7.47
C SER A 156 -25.95 7.99 8.36
N GLY A 157 -26.72 8.28 9.41
CA GLY A 157 -27.33 7.27 10.26
C GLY A 157 -28.37 6.41 9.51
N PRO A 158 -28.80 5.29 10.11
CA PRO A 158 -29.77 4.38 9.49
C PRO A 158 -31.13 5.03 9.21
N PHE A 159 -31.48 6.08 9.95
CA PHE A 159 -32.75 6.82 9.82
C PHE A 159 -32.59 8.19 9.15
N ASP A 160 -31.35 8.60 8.86
CA ASP A 160 -31.09 9.87 8.22
C ASP A 160 -31.36 9.79 6.71
N PRO A 161 -31.76 10.91 6.08
CA PRO A 161 -31.89 10.98 4.63
C PRO A 161 -30.56 10.61 4.00
N PHE A 162 -30.63 9.83 2.93
CA PHE A 162 -29.45 9.38 2.21
C PHE A 162 -28.75 10.57 1.54
N GLN A 163 -27.50 10.83 1.92
CA GLN A 163 -26.69 11.90 1.36
C GLN A 163 -25.68 11.33 0.38
N SER A 164 -25.68 11.86 -0.84
CA SER A 164 -24.70 11.54 -1.88
C SER A 164 -23.68 12.66 -2.00
N TYR A 165 -22.40 12.30 -2.00
CA TYR A 165 -21.30 13.24 -2.15
C TYR A 165 -20.69 13.06 -3.53
N LEU A 166 -20.66 14.13 -4.33
CA LEU A 166 -19.97 14.15 -5.61
C LEU A 166 -18.56 14.67 -5.39
N LEU A 167 -17.56 13.84 -5.72
CA LEU A 167 -16.17 14.28 -5.68
C LEU A 167 -15.87 15.05 -6.96
N VAL A 168 -15.84 16.38 -6.86
CA VAL A 168 -15.44 17.25 -7.98
C VAL A 168 -13.94 17.50 -7.87
N GLY A 169 -13.20 17.29 -8.96
CA GLY A 169 -11.78 17.61 -9.03
C GLY A 169 -11.55 19.10 -8.80
N ASP A 170 -10.86 19.43 -7.71
CA ASP A 170 -10.53 20.81 -7.35
C ASP A 170 -9.27 21.28 -8.10
N ALA A 171 -9.29 22.51 -8.62
CA ALA A 171 -8.16 23.14 -9.30
C ALA A 171 -6.94 23.31 -8.36
N TYR A 172 -7.16 23.46 -7.06
CA TYR A 172 -6.09 23.56 -6.06
C TYR A 172 -5.27 22.27 -5.89
N ILE A 173 -5.78 21.12 -6.34
CA ILE A 173 -5.06 19.85 -6.29
C ILE A 173 -3.81 19.90 -7.18
N LYS A 174 -3.83 20.67 -8.27
CA LYS A 174 -2.70 20.78 -9.19
C LYS A 174 -1.47 21.40 -8.53
N ASP A 175 -1.64 22.43 -7.71
CA ASP A 175 -0.54 23.08 -6.99
C ASP A 175 0.00 22.17 -5.89
N HIS A 176 -0.89 21.51 -5.14
CA HIS A 176 -0.48 20.55 -4.13
C HIS A 176 0.32 19.38 -4.74
N PHE A 177 -0.05 18.95 -5.95
CA PHE A 177 0.63 17.88 -6.67
C PHE A 177 2.10 18.21 -6.97
N THR A 178 2.38 19.45 -7.40
CA THR A 178 3.77 19.86 -7.69
C THR A 178 4.65 19.82 -6.44
N ASN A 179 4.11 20.20 -5.28
CA ASN A 179 4.82 20.10 -4.00
C ASN A 179 5.11 18.65 -3.61
N ILE A 180 4.14 17.75 -3.77
CA ILE A 180 4.33 16.31 -3.48
C ILE A 180 5.42 15.71 -4.37
N VAL A 181 5.39 16.00 -5.68
CA VAL A 181 6.43 15.53 -6.61
C VAL A 181 7.81 16.05 -6.22
N TRP A 182 7.90 17.30 -5.76
CA TRP A 182 9.16 17.88 -5.32
C TRP A 182 9.68 17.22 -4.02
N GLU A 183 8.79 16.96 -3.05
CA GLU A 183 9.13 16.21 -1.84
C GLU A 183 9.66 14.80 -2.15
N GLU A 184 9.07 14.11 -3.13
CA GLU A 184 9.55 12.81 -3.58
C GLU A 184 10.95 12.88 -4.20
N TRP A 185 11.22 13.89 -5.02
CA TRP A 185 12.56 14.11 -5.58
C TRP A 185 13.59 14.35 -4.48
N ILE A 186 13.27 15.19 -3.49
CA ILE A 186 14.14 15.41 -2.33
C ILE A 186 14.38 14.10 -1.59
N ALA A 187 13.34 13.31 -1.37
CA ALA A 187 13.46 12.01 -0.73
C ALA A 187 14.35 11.05 -1.54
N ILE A 188 14.24 11.03 -2.87
CA ILE A 188 15.11 10.25 -3.76
C ILE A 188 16.56 10.75 -3.67
N PHE A 189 16.81 12.06 -3.66
CA PHE A 189 18.17 12.59 -3.50
C PHE A 189 18.75 12.33 -2.10
N ALA A 190 17.94 12.44 -1.06
CA ALA A 190 18.35 12.13 0.31
C ALA A 190 18.73 10.65 0.49
N SER A 191 18.19 9.76 -0.36
CA SER A 191 18.59 8.36 -0.41
C SER A 191 20.06 8.13 -0.80
N LEU A 192 20.70 9.11 -1.46
CA LEU A 192 22.12 9.05 -1.80
C LEU A 192 23.01 8.98 -0.56
N SER A 193 22.48 9.30 0.63
CA SER A 193 23.15 9.01 1.91
C SER A 193 23.60 7.55 2.04
N LYS A 194 22.94 6.60 1.36
CA LYS A 194 23.34 5.18 1.31
C LYS A 194 24.75 4.96 0.77
N PHE A 195 25.27 5.87 -0.07
CA PHE A 195 26.66 5.81 -0.52
C PHE A 195 27.67 5.88 0.62
N ALA A 196 27.37 6.62 1.71
CA ALA A 196 28.23 6.67 2.87
C ALA A 196 28.33 5.31 3.57
N GLU A 197 27.21 4.58 3.70
CA GLU A 197 27.19 3.23 4.26
C GLU A 197 27.98 2.25 3.38
N ILE A 198 27.73 2.27 2.06
CA ILE A 198 28.44 1.43 1.10
C ILE A 198 29.95 1.70 1.15
N PHE A 199 30.35 2.98 1.24
CA PHE A 199 31.75 3.36 1.37
C PHE A 199 32.39 2.85 2.67
N VAL A 200 31.68 2.94 3.79
CA VAL A 200 32.15 2.40 5.09
C VAL A 200 32.30 0.88 5.04
N LEU A 201 31.32 0.15 4.50
CA LEU A 201 31.38 -1.31 4.34
C LEU A 201 32.54 -1.74 3.43
N TRP A 202 32.74 -1.01 2.34
CA TRP A 202 33.85 -1.23 1.44
C TRP A 202 35.21 -1.03 2.13
N ARG A 203 35.35 0.04 2.93
CA ARG A 203 36.55 0.31 3.75
C ARG A 203 36.84 -0.80 4.76
N GLN A 204 35.81 -1.43 5.31
CA GLN A 204 35.94 -2.56 6.23
C GLN A 204 36.23 -3.90 5.53
N LYS A 205 36.38 -3.90 4.19
CA LYS A 205 36.60 -5.10 3.36
C LYS A 205 35.47 -6.14 3.45
N ALA A 206 34.27 -5.74 3.87
CA ALA A 206 33.09 -6.59 3.92
C ALA A 206 32.47 -6.72 2.51
N THR A 207 33.18 -7.38 1.58
CA THR A 207 32.86 -7.39 0.14
C THR A 207 31.47 -7.94 -0.18
N ILE A 208 31.08 -9.06 0.43
CA ILE A 208 29.77 -9.70 0.18
C ILE A 208 28.63 -8.80 0.67
N LEU A 209 28.72 -8.27 1.91
CA LEU A 209 27.71 -7.37 2.47
C LEU A 209 27.60 -6.08 1.66
N THR A 210 28.73 -5.53 1.22
CA THR A 210 28.77 -4.36 0.34
C THR A 210 28.04 -4.63 -0.96
N LEU A 211 28.30 -5.77 -1.61
CA LEU A 211 27.70 -6.14 -2.88
C LEU A 211 26.18 -6.38 -2.76
N VAL A 212 25.74 -7.07 -1.72
CA VAL A 212 24.30 -7.32 -1.47
C VAL A 212 23.57 -6.00 -1.16
N SER A 213 24.11 -5.17 -0.26
CA SER A 213 23.50 -3.89 0.11
C SER A 213 23.45 -2.92 -1.07
N ALA A 214 24.56 -2.77 -1.80
CA ALA A 214 24.63 -1.90 -2.97
C ALA A 214 23.73 -2.41 -4.09
N GLY A 215 23.79 -3.70 -4.45
CA GLY A 215 23.01 -4.27 -5.53
C GLY A 215 21.50 -4.15 -5.30
N CYS A 216 21.04 -4.46 -4.08
CA CYS A 216 19.64 -4.30 -3.70
C CYS A 216 19.19 -2.83 -3.81
N TRP A 217 19.97 -1.90 -3.25
CA TRP A 217 19.65 -0.48 -3.31
C TRP A 217 19.63 0.07 -4.74
N PHE A 218 20.63 -0.27 -5.57
CA PHE A 218 20.68 0.18 -6.97
C PHE A 218 19.46 -0.27 -7.79
N PHE A 219 19.02 -1.51 -7.58
CA PHE A 219 17.83 -2.04 -8.25
C PHE A 219 16.58 -1.22 -7.91
N PHE A 220 16.33 -1.00 -6.62
CA PHE A 220 15.15 -0.23 -6.18
C PHE A 220 15.26 1.27 -6.49
N PHE A 221 16.46 1.85 -6.44
CA PHE A 221 16.71 3.22 -6.90
C PHE A 221 16.33 3.38 -8.38
N GLY A 222 16.78 2.45 -9.24
CA GLY A 222 16.42 2.44 -10.65
C GLY A 222 14.90 2.32 -10.85
N ALA A 223 14.26 1.37 -10.18
CA ALA A 223 12.81 1.19 -10.24
C ALA A 223 12.05 2.46 -9.80
N SER A 224 12.45 3.09 -8.68
CA SER A 224 11.87 4.34 -8.21
C SER A 224 12.02 5.47 -9.23
N VAL A 225 13.19 5.64 -9.85
CA VAL A 225 13.40 6.66 -10.88
C VAL A 225 12.53 6.40 -12.10
N VAL A 226 12.42 5.14 -12.55
CA VAL A 226 11.55 4.77 -13.69
C VAL A 226 10.08 5.05 -13.36
N LEU A 227 9.59 4.65 -12.19
CA LEU A 227 8.22 4.91 -11.76
C LEU A 227 7.92 6.42 -11.69
N GLN A 228 8.89 7.22 -11.23
CA GLN A 228 8.77 8.67 -11.16
C GLN A 228 8.75 9.31 -12.55
N LEU A 229 9.61 8.85 -13.46
CA LEU A 229 9.66 9.36 -14.85
C LEU A 229 8.42 8.99 -15.66
N LEU A 230 7.84 7.79 -15.43
CA LEU A 230 6.61 7.36 -16.06
C LEU A 230 5.36 8.04 -15.47
N GLY A 231 5.52 8.79 -14.37
CA GLY A 231 4.39 9.40 -13.66
C GLY A 231 3.40 8.38 -13.08
N LEU A 232 3.79 7.10 -13.01
CA LEU A 232 2.95 6.01 -12.52
C LEU A 232 2.83 6.00 -11.00
N SER A 233 3.70 6.73 -10.29
CA SER A 233 3.55 6.97 -8.85
C SER A 233 2.29 7.77 -8.52
N HIS A 234 1.68 8.44 -9.51
CA HIS A 234 0.64 9.42 -9.29
C HIS A 234 -0.57 9.26 -10.20
N ILE A 235 -1.76 9.44 -9.62
CA ILE A 235 -3.02 9.49 -10.37
C ILE A 235 -3.14 10.89 -11.01
N HIS A 236 -3.18 10.96 -12.34
CA HIS A 236 -3.42 12.19 -13.09
C HIS A 236 -4.88 12.65 -12.92
N TYR A 237 -5.12 13.71 -12.15
CA TYR A 237 -6.45 14.31 -11.89
C TYR A 237 -7.00 15.22 -13.00
N GLY A 238 -6.55 15.05 -14.25
CA GLY A 238 -6.79 16.05 -15.30
C GLY A 238 -7.26 15.53 -16.65
N GLY A 239 -7.52 14.22 -16.79
CA GLY A 239 -7.96 13.65 -18.05
C GLY A 239 -9.47 13.48 -18.12
N VAL A 240 -10.10 13.99 -19.19
CA VAL A 240 -11.52 13.73 -19.56
C VAL A 240 -11.84 12.23 -19.70
N THR A 241 -10.82 11.37 -19.70
CA THR A 241 -10.91 9.91 -19.82
C THR A 241 -10.70 9.15 -18.50
N GLN A 242 -10.77 9.83 -17.35
CA GLN A 242 -10.58 9.15 -16.07
C GLN A 242 -11.80 8.27 -15.78
N ARG A 243 -11.57 6.96 -15.62
CA ARG A 243 -12.61 6.02 -15.22
C ARG A 243 -13.00 6.34 -13.79
N GLU A 244 -14.20 6.89 -13.64
CA GLU A 244 -14.82 7.17 -12.35
C GLU A 244 -15.45 5.88 -11.79
N VAL A 245 -15.39 5.74 -10.47
CA VAL A 245 -15.98 4.64 -9.73
C VAL A 245 -16.91 5.22 -8.68
N ASP A 246 -18.13 4.69 -8.62
CA ASP A 246 -19.09 5.06 -7.59
C ASP A 246 -18.95 4.09 -6.42
N ILE A 247 -18.77 4.62 -5.21
CA ILE A 247 -18.45 3.83 -4.02
C ILE A 247 -19.55 4.03 -2.97
N ILE A 248 -20.16 2.92 -2.57
CA ILE A 248 -21.06 2.84 -1.42
C ILE A 248 -20.26 2.24 -0.26
N ALA A 249 -20.02 3.00 0.79
CA ALA A 249 -19.30 2.54 1.97
C ALA A 249 -20.20 2.49 3.20
N GLY A 250 -19.86 1.61 4.15
CA GLY A 250 -20.54 1.50 5.43
C GLY A 250 -21.01 0.07 5.74
N GLN A 251 -21.88 -0.05 6.72
CA GLN A 251 -22.41 -1.35 7.13
C GLN A 251 -23.51 -1.79 6.17
N LEU A 252 -23.13 -2.56 5.16
CA LEU A 252 -24.05 -3.08 4.15
C LEU A 252 -25.09 -4.03 4.78
N PRO A 253 -26.35 -3.97 4.33
CA PRO A 253 -27.36 -4.92 4.76
C PRO A 253 -26.98 -6.33 4.26
N SER A 254 -27.04 -7.31 5.16
CA SER A 254 -26.86 -8.73 4.84
C SER A 254 -28.05 -9.52 5.36
N PRO A 255 -28.27 -10.77 4.89
CA PRO A 255 -29.34 -11.61 5.43
C PRO A 255 -29.27 -11.82 6.95
N LEU A 256 -28.10 -11.58 7.56
CA LEU A 256 -27.84 -11.75 8.99
C LEU A 256 -27.75 -10.43 9.76
N ARG A 257 -27.61 -9.28 9.08
CA ARG A 257 -27.38 -7.98 9.72
C ARG A 257 -28.19 -6.89 9.01
N VAL A 258 -28.95 -6.15 9.80
CA VAL A 258 -29.59 -4.91 9.35
C VAL A 258 -28.50 -3.93 8.94
N GLY A 259 -28.69 -3.22 7.82
CA GLY A 259 -27.76 -2.19 7.37
C GLY A 259 -27.62 -1.08 8.41
N GLY A 260 -26.43 -0.50 8.52
CA GLY A 260 -26.10 0.52 9.50
C GLY A 260 -25.79 1.86 8.85
N GLN A 261 -24.74 2.51 9.34
CA GLN A 261 -24.22 3.76 8.80
C GLN A 261 -23.79 3.59 7.35
N ARG A 262 -24.05 4.60 6.53
CA ARG A 262 -23.82 4.58 5.08
C ARG A 262 -23.25 5.89 4.57
N ARG A 263 -22.40 5.79 3.56
CA ARG A 263 -21.81 6.90 2.80
C ARG A 263 -21.84 6.53 1.32
N LEU A 264 -22.23 7.47 0.46
CA LEU A 264 -22.15 7.31 -0.99
C LEU A 264 -21.24 8.38 -1.56
N ILE A 265 -20.21 7.93 -2.26
CA ILE A 265 -19.30 8.77 -3.03
C ILE A 265 -19.55 8.47 -4.51
N LEU A 266 -19.78 9.53 -5.27
CA LEU A 266 -19.87 9.48 -6.72
C LEU A 266 -18.61 10.09 -7.34
N GLY A 267 -18.10 9.50 -8.41
CA GLY A 267 -16.94 10.05 -9.13
C GLY A 267 -15.60 9.81 -8.43
N ALA A 268 -15.46 8.76 -7.61
CA ALA A 268 -14.16 8.47 -7.00
C ALA A 268 -13.15 8.06 -8.09
N PRO A 269 -11.90 8.56 -8.05
CA PRO A 269 -10.90 8.19 -9.04
C PRO A 269 -10.59 6.70 -8.93
N GLN A 270 -10.60 5.98 -10.06
CA GLN A 270 -10.16 4.60 -10.07
C GLN A 270 -8.69 4.50 -9.63
N GLU A 271 -8.43 3.60 -8.69
CA GLU A 271 -7.08 3.37 -8.19
C GLU A 271 -6.20 2.77 -9.30
N VAL A 272 -5.10 3.48 -9.61
CA VAL A 272 -4.17 3.13 -10.72
C VAL A 272 -3.49 1.77 -10.47
N ARG A 273 -3.44 1.31 -9.21
CA ARG A 273 -2.80 0.06 -8.80
C ARG A 273 -3.54 -1.19 -9.27
N HIS A 274 -4.81 -1.06 -9.62
CA HIS A 274 -5.57 -2.13 -10.27
C HIS A 274 -5.30 -2.21 -11.78
N SER A 275 -4.59 -1.23 -12.37
CA SER A 275 -4.22 -1.27 -13.78
C SER A 275 -3.21 -2.38 -14.07
N LEU A 276 -3.29 -2.96 -15.26
CA LEU A 276 -2.34 -3.97 -15.75
C LEU A 276 -0.89 -3.49 -15.71
N TYR A 277 -0.66 -2.20 -15.96
CA TYR A 277 0.69 -1.61 -15.97
C TYR A 277 1.36 -1.68 -14.60
N TRP A 278 0.61 -1.41 -13.52
CA TRP A 278 1.14 -1.51 -12.16
C TRP A 278 1.41 -2.97 -11.75
N LYS A 279 0.62 -3.93 -12.24
CA LYS A 279 0.83 -5.36 -11.95
C LYS A 279 2.07 -5.96 -12.62
N VAL A 280 2.53 -5.34 -13.72
CA VAL A 280 3.63 -5.85 -14.54
C VAL A 280 4.96 -5.12 -14.26
N SER A 281 4.90 -3.90 -13.71
CA SER A 281 6.08 -3.10 -13.34
C SER A 281 6.69 -3.57 -12.02
#